data_AF-A0A9E2Y9B4-F1
#
_entry.id   AF-A0A9E2Y9B4-F1
#
_cell.length_a   1.000
_cell.length_b   1.000
_cell.length_c   1.000
_cell.angle_alpha   90.00
_cell.angle_beta   90.00
_cell.angle_gamma   90.00
#
_symmetry.space_group_name_H-M   'P 1'
#
loop_
_entity.id
_entity.type
_entity.pdbx_description
1 polymer ?
#
loop_
_entity_poly.entity_id
_entity_poly.type
_entity_poly.pdbx_seq_one_letter_code
_entity_poly.pdbx_strand_id
1 'polypeptide(L)'
;MPVYIRRGFACLLLLALVACSSATLSGATPSTGYDQARSGDSGLDAVLDSAPQVTGGYEITRKLGIHPSAGSPAILINFVSNGPAQGGVPCISCVSGASSNDNIGLTGPSSYVPSGATWQYTLSFTDLTYKGKCTLAWAIMAGKKKIDSFSVSLKLASAGGFVLYGLNRTRPKFSGRATVTGKVTCGKDRPSLKVPIEFQ
;
A
#
# COMPACT_ATOMS: atom_id res chain seq x y z
N MET A 1 23.94 -71.16 -30.68
CA MET A 1 24.48 -71.53 -29.35
C MET A 1 23.50 -71.03 -28.28
N PRO A 2 22.89 -71.91 -27.48
CA PRO A 2 21.95 -71.52 -26.40
C PRO A 2 22.58 -71.65 -24.99
N VAL A 3 22.41 -70.61 -24.14
CA VAL A 3 22.75 -70.56 -22.70
C VAL A 3 21.73 -69.59 -22.06
N TYR A 4 20.80 -69.98 -21.17
CA TYR A 4 20.89 -70.09 -19.69
C TYR A 4 21.37 -68.80 -18.97
N ILE A 5 20.88 -68.37 -17.79
CA ILE A 5 19.91 -68.90 -16.79
C ILE A 5 19.17 -67.67 -16.16
N ARG A 6 17.83 -67.61 -16.02
CA ARG A 6 16.93 -68.11 -14.96
C ARG A 6 17.13 -67.48 -13.55
N ARG A 7 16.02 -67.00 -12.94
CA ARG A 7 15.87 -66.52 -11.52
C ARG A 7 16.59 -65.18 -11.24
N GLY A 8 16.01 -64.15 -10.62
CA GLY A 8 14.73 -64.02 -9.92
C GLY A 8 14.91 -64.07 -8.41
N PHE A 9 14.57 -62.99 -7.69
CA PHE A 9 14.07 -62.97 -6.31
C PHE A 9 13.64 -61.54 -5.95
N ALA A 10 12.37 -61.37 -5.57
CA ALA A 10 11.95 -60.21 -4.80
C ALA A 10 12.32 -60.47 -3.34
N CYS A 11 12.86 -59.48 -2.63
CA CYS A 11 12.81 -59.46 -1.17
C CYS A 11 12.88 -58.03 -0.62
N LEU A 12 12.02 -57.72 0.34
CA LEU A 12 11.99 -56.45 1.05
C LEU A 12 13.12 -56.39 2.09
N LEU A 13 13.71 -55.20 2.29
CA LEU A 13 14.13 -54.67 3.60
C LEU A 13 14.33 -53.15 3.39
N LEU A 14 13.49 -52.26 3.94
CA LEU A 14 13.33 -51.85 5.34
C LEU A 14 14.50 -50.98 5.88
N LEU A 15 14.10 -49.79 6.35
CA LEU A 15 14.72 -49.00 7.42
C LEU A 15 16.15 -48.48 7.23
N ALA A 16 16.25 -47.22 6.80
CA ALA A 16 17.27 -46.29 7.26
C ALA A 16 16.59 -44.99 7.75
N LEU A 17 16.14 -44.99 9.01
CA LEU A 17 15.78 -43.79 9.74
C LEU A 17 17.06 -42.98 10.00
N VAL A 18 17.26 -41.87 9.27
CA VAL A 18 18.23 -40.83 9.65
C VAL A 18 17.46 -39.57 9.96
N ALA A 19 17.29 -39.32 11.27
CA ALA A 19 16.74 -38.08 11.75
C ALA A 19 17.78 -36.95 11.60
N CYS A 20 17.64 -36.14 10.56
CA CYS A 20 18.23 -34.80 10.54
C CYS A 20 17.21 -33.79 11.07
N SER A 21 17.28 -33.61 12.38
CA SER A 21 17.03 -32.40 13.16
C SER A 21 16.16 -31.31 12.52
N SER A 22 15.05 -31.02 13.20
CA SER A 22 14.14 -29.90 12.97
C SER A 22 14.85 -28.55 12.81
N ALA A 23 15.21 -28.21 11.57
CA ALA A 23 15.36 -26.83 11.16
C ALA A 23 13.94 -26.25 11.06
N THR A 24 13.42 -25.79 12.20
CA THR A 24 12.20 -24.98 12.24
C THR A 24 12.51 -23.68 11.51
N LEU A 25 12.35 -23.70 10.18
CA LEU A 25 12.12 -22.50 9.40
C LEU A 25 10.80 -21.93 9.88
N SER A 26 10.89 -21.15 10.96
CA SER A 26 9.96 -20.08 11.24
C SER A 26 9.87 -19.28 9.97
N GLY A 27 8.83 -19.57 9.19
CA GLY A 27 8.43 -18.77 8.05
C GLY A 27 8.11 -17.40 8.61
N ALA A 28 9.13 -16.53 8.63
CA ALA A 28 8.95 -15.11 8.76
C ALA A 28 8.16 -14.71 7.51
N THR A 29 6.83 -14.81 7.60
CA THR A 29 5.92 -14.00 6.81
C THR A 29 6.54 -12.61 6.81
N PRO A 30 6.94 -12.07 5.65
CA PRO A 30 7.43 -10.70 5.61
C PRO A 30 6.22 -9.82 5.88
N SER A 31 5.97 -9.56 7.16
CA SER A 31 5.28 -8.37 7.59
C SER A 31 6.14 -7.21 7.11
N THR A 32 5.84 -6.74 5.90
CA THR A 32 6.14 -5.37 5.51
C THR A 32 5.45 -4.50 6.53
N GLY A 33 6.20 -4.16 7.59
CA GLY A 33 5.74 -3.34 8.69
C GLY A 33 5.37 -1.98 8.15
N TYR A 34 4.09 -1.80 7.86
CA TYR A 34 3.51 -0.50 7.61
C TYR A 34 3.52 0.24 8.94
N ASP A 35 4.61 0.96 9.21
CA ASP A 35 4.72 1.84 10.36
C ASP A 35 3.66 2.94 10.24
N GLN A 36 2.48 2.66 10.80
CA GLN A 36 1.41 3.63 11.02
C GLN A 36 1.84 4.55 12.17
N ALA A 37 2.84 5.39 11.90
CA ALA A 37 3.49 6.23 12.88
C ALA A 37 2.50 7.24 13.46
N ARG A 38 2.27 7.12 14.77
CA ARG A 38 1.52 8.10 15.57
C ARG A 38 2.44 9.28 15.91
N SER A 39 2.60 10.20 14.94
CA SER A 39 3.35 11.47 15.02
C SER A 39 4.60 11.48 15.92
N GLY A 40 5.76 11.15 15.34
CA GLY A 40 7.07 11.22 16.01
C GLY A 40 8.19 11.89 15.21
N ASP A 41 7.89 12.48 14.04
CA ASP A 41 8.87 13.03 13.10
C ASP A 41 8.48 14.48 12.78
N SER A 42 8.82 15.40 13.70
CA SER A 42 8.32 16.78 13.71
C SER A 42 8.63 17.56 12.43
N GLY A 43 9.74 17.26 11.77
CA GLY A 43 10.09 17.84 10.47
C GLY A 43 9.17 17.38 9.34
N LEU A 44 8.83 16.08 9.31
CA LEU A 44 7.92 15.53 8.31
C LEU A 44 6.47 15.94 8.56
N ASP A 45 6.03 15.95 9.81
CA ASP A 45 4.68 16.43 10.17
C ASP A 45 4.48 17.89 9.77
N ALA A 46 5.50 18.76 9.96
CA ALA A 46 5.48 20.13 9.47
C ALA A 46 5.41 20.23 7.93
N VAL A 47 6.12 19.35 7.19
CA VAL A 47 6.06 19.30 5.72
C VAL A 47 4.68 18.87 5.22
N LEU A 48 4.04 17.91 5.88
CA LEU A 48 2.69 17.43 5.54
C LEU A 48 1.61 18.47 5.90
N ASP A 49 1.75 19.14 7.04
CA ASP A 49 0.81 20.16 7.51
C ASP A 49 0.88 21.47 6.70
N SER A 50 2.04 21.76 6.10
CA SER A 50 2.26 22.91 5.19
C SER A 50 2.22 22.53 3.70
N ALA A 51 1.82 21.30 3.36
CA ALA A 51 1.80 20.83 1.98
C ALA A 51 0.78 21.64 1.14
N PRO A 52 1.20 22.24 0.01
CA PRO A 52 0.35 23.14 -0.77
C PRO A 52 -0.90 22.42 -1.29
N GLN A 53 -2.06 23.05 -1.14
CA GLN A 53 -3.31 22.50 -1.61
C GLN A 53 -3.37 22.53 -3.15
N VAL A 54 -3.73 21.41 -3.75
CA VAL A 54 -3.90 21.25 -5.20
C VAL A 54 -5.33 20.82 -5.53
N THR A 55 -5.70 20.95 -6.80
CA THR A 55 -7.01 20.60 -7.34
C THR A 55 -6.92 19.41 -8.31
N GLY A 56 -8.06 18.77 -8.57
CA GLY A 56 -8.13 17.54 -9.36
C GLY A 56 -7.83 16.28 -8.55
N GLY A 57 -7.83 15.13 -9.21
CA GLY A 57 -7.82 13.80 -8.59
C GLY A 57 -9.20 13.14 -8.64
N TYR A 58 -9.26 11.90 -8.17
CA TYR A 58 -10.45 11.05 -8.18
C TYR A 58 -10.68 10.48 -6.78
N GLU A 59 -11.89 10.66 -6.26
CA GLU A 59 -12.35 10.08 -5.00
C GLU A 59 -13.30 8.91 -5.27
N ILE A 60 -13.04 7.77 -4.62
CA ILE A 60 -13.99 6.66 -4.51
C ILE A 60 -14.34 6.54 -3.03
N THR A 61 -15.60 6.79 -2.69
CA THR A 61 -16.12 6.65 -1.33
C THR A 61 -17.24 5.62 -1.31
N ARG A 62 -17.08 4.58 -0.49
CA ARG A 62 -18.06 3.48 -0.35
C ARG A 62 -18.45 3.33 1.12
N LYS A 63 -19.74 3.48 1.41
CA LYS A 63 -20.29 3.25 2.76
C LYS A 63 -20.18 1.77 3.12
N LEU A 64 -19.80 1.48 4.35
CA LEU A 64 -19.63 0.12 4.86
C LEU A 64 -20.42 -0.07 6.17
N GLY A 65 -20.87 -1.29 6.44
CA GLY A 65 -21.50 -1.68 7.71
C GLY A 65 -20.45 -1.85 8.81
N ILE A 66 -19.87 -0.73 9.27
CA ILE A 66 -18.79 -0.73 10.27
C ILE A 66 -19.38 -0.56 11.67
N HIS A 67 -18.97 -1.43 12.59
CA HIS A 67 -19.29 -1.35 14.01
C HIS A 67 -17.99 -1.20 14.81
N PRO A 68 -17.48 0.03 15.00
CA PRO A 68 -16.21 0.25 15.67
C PRO A 68 -16.33 0.03 17.18
N SER A 69 -15.30 -0.54 17.78
CA SER A 69 -15.21 -0.70 19.24
C SER A 69 -15.07 0.65 19.94
N ALA A 70 -15.46 0.72 21.21
CA ALA A 70 -15.22 1.90 22.04
C ALA A 70 -13.71 2.23 22.07
N GLY A 71 -13.36 3.49 21.77
CA GLY A 71 -11.98 3.95 21.73
C GLY A 71 -11.21 3.67 20.43
N SER A 72 -11.83 3.07 19.40
CA SER A 72 -11.23 3.03 18.05
C SER A 72 -10.96 4.46 17.52
N PRO A 73 -9.82 4.70 16.83
CA PRO A 73 -9.56 6.01 16.20
C PRO A 73 -10.59 6.27 15.10
N ALA A 74 -10.92 7.52 14.81
CA ALA A 74 -11.95 7.80 13.81
C ALA A 74 -11.51 7.43 12.38
N ILE A 75 -10.19 7.44 12.12
CA ILE A 75 -9.57 7.19 10.82
C ILE A 75 -8.48 6.13 10.96
N LEU A 76 -8.48 5.15 10.05
CA LEU A 76 -7.38 4.20 9.83
C LEU A 76 -6.87 4.31 8.40
N ILE A 77 -5.57 4.52 8.18
CA ILE A 77 -5.00 4.44 6.83
C ILE A 77 -4.85 2.98 6.45
N ASN A 78 -5.43 2.58 5.32
CA ASN A 78 -5.34 1.23 4.79
C ASN A 78 -4.01 1.05 4.03
N PHE A 79 -3.70 2.00 3.14
CA PHE A 79 -2.43 2.03 2.41
C PHE A 79 -2.14 3.41 1.81
N VAL A 80 -0.88 3.62 1.45
CA VAL A 80 -0.41 4.67 0.55
C VAL A 80 0.28 3.94 -0.60
N SER A 81 0.03 4.33 -1.85
CA SER A 81 0.74 3.77 -3.00
C SER A 81 1.00 4.83 -4.07
N ASN A 82 1.82 4.47 -5.06
CA ASN A 82 2.15 5.38 -6.15
C ASN A 82 2.58 4.61 -7.41
N GLY A 83 2.14 5.01 -8.59
CA GLY A 83 2.31 4.23 -9.83
C GLY A 83 2.29 5.06 -11.10
N PRO A 84 2.57 4.48 -12.28
CA PRO A 84 2.23 5.13 -13.54
C PRO A 84 0.73 5.47 -13.51
N ALA A 85 0.36 6.66 -13.96
CA ALA A 85 -1.04 7.04 -14.03
C ALA A 85 -1.77 6.18 -15.07
N GLN A 86 -2.48 5.17 -14.59
CA GLN A 86 -3.27 4.25 -15.39
C GLN A 86 -4.74 4.65 -15.34
N GLY A 87 -5.36 4.77 -16.51
CA GLY A 87 -6.81 4.91 -16.63
C GLY A 87 -7.45 3.52 -16.73
N GLY A 88 -8.47 3.25 -15.91
CA GLY A 88 -9.03 1.91 -15.78
C GLY A 88 -8.24 1.01 -14.83
N VAL A 89 -8.68 -0.24 -14.68
CA VAL A 89 -8.18 -1.18 -13.67
C VAL A 89 -6.74 -1.66 -13.96
N PRO A 90 -5.78 -1.53 -13.03
CA PRO A 90 -4.65 -2.43 -12.96
C PRO A 90 -5.14 -3.76 -12.43
N CYS A 91 -5.34 -4.69 -13.33
CA CYS A 91 -5.96 -5.96 -13.02
C CYS A 91 -4.93 -7.09 -13.11
N ILE A 92 -4.34 -7.45 -11.97
CA ILE A 92 -3.57 -8.70 -11.87
C ILE A 92 -4.56 -9.83 -11.56
N SER A 93 -4.99 -10.53 -12.60
CA SER A 93 -5.83 -11.75 -12.54
C SER A 93 -7.29 -11.58 -12.05
N CYS A 94 -7.97 -10.48 -12.37
CA CYS A 94 -9.38 -10.27 -11.98
C CYS A 94 -10.38 -10.91 -12.94
N VAL A 95 -11.44 -11.43 -12.33
CA VAL A 95 -12.67 -11.92 -12.94
C VAL A 95 -13.48 -10.83 -13.66
N SER A 96 -14.38 -11.28 -14.55
CA SER A 96 -15.31 -10.43 -15.29
C SER A 96 -16.11 -9.48 -14.40
N GLY A 97 -16.38 -8.26 -14.89
CA GLY A 97 -17.12 -7.21 -14.18
C GLY A 97 -16.26 -6.11 -13.55
N ALA A 98 -14.94 -6.29 -13.45
CA ALA A 98 -14.04 -5.31 -12.85
C ALA A 98 -14.07 -3.91 -13.53
N SER A 99 -14.57 -3.77 -14.75
CA SER A 99 -14.62 -2.51 -15.50
C SER A 99 -15.84 -1.61 -15.22
N SER A 100 -16.85 -2.06 -14.46
CA SER A 100 -18.18 -1.45 -14.41
C SER A 100 -18.35 -0.30 -13.39
N ASN A 101 -17.48 0.71 -13.47
CA ASN A 101 -17.39 1.93 -12.64
C ASN A 101 -16.59 1.78 -11.32
N ASP A 102 -15.98 2.90 -10.87
CA ASP A 102 -15.10 3.06 -9.70
C ASP A 102 -13.70 2.42 -9.78
N ASN A 103 -12.94 2.67 -10.86
CA ASN A 103 -11.63 2.02 -11.06
C ASN A 103 -10.45 2.98 -11.04
N ILE A 104 -9.59 2.85 -10.01
CA ILE A 104 -8.34 3.60 -9.83
C ILE A 104 -7.12 2.70 -10.07
N GLY A 105 -6.10 3.30 -10.68
CA GLY A 105 -4.79 2.74 -11.04
C GLY A 105 -3.89 2.36 -9.85
N LEU A 106 -4.27 1.39 -9.02
CA LEU A 106 -3.44 0.89 -7.92
C LEU A 106 -2.23 0.07 -8.38
N THR A 107 -1.05 0.67 -8.34
CA THR A 107 0.23 -0.07 -8.25
C THR A 107 0.57 -0.44 -6.81
N GLY A 108 1.63 -1.26 -6.67
CA GLY A 108 2.18 -1.65 -5.39
C GLY A 108 2.60 -0.47 -4.51
N PRO A 109 2.54 -0.63 -3.17
CA PRO A 109 2.88 0.40 -2.19
C PRO A 109 4.34 0.84 -2.29
N SER A 110 5.22 -0.08 -2.68
CA SER A 110 6.55 0.23 -3.20
C SER A 110 6.50 0.21 -4.72
N SER A 111 7.11 1.20 -5.38
CA SER A 111 7.19 1.24 -6.85
C SER A 111 8.46 1.92 -7.34
N TYR A 112 8.80 1.59 -8.59
CA TYR A 112 9.95 2.07 -9.34
C TYR A 112 9.45 3.05 -10.40
N VAL A 113 10.02 4.26 -10.43
CA VAL A 113 9.47 5.40 -11.17
C VAL A 113 10.33 5.74 -12.39
N PRO A 114 10.03 5.21 -13.60
CA PRO A 114 10.76 5.53 -14.82
C PRO A 114 10.55 7.00 -15.24
N SER A 115 11.37 7.48 -16.16
CA SER A 115 11.25 8.83 -16.74
C SER A 115 10.12 8.89 -17.79
N GLY A 116 9.65 10.11 -18.10
CA GLY A 116 8.62 10.35 -19.11
C GLY A 116 7.16 10.03 -18.71
N ALA A 117 6.92 9.35 -17.59
CA ALA A 117 5.57 8.99 -17.14
C ALA A 117 4.90 10.08 -16.28
N THR A 118 3.57 10.20 -16.42
CA THR A 118 2.72 10.81 -15.38
C THR A 118 2.57 9.80 -14.25
N TRP A 119 2.67 10.25 -12.99
CA TRP A 119 2.59 9.38 -11.82
C TRP A 119 1.29 9.63 -11.05
N GLN A 120 0.60 8.59 -10.63
CA GLN A 120 -0.54 8.67 -9.73
C GLN A 120 -0.07 8.35 -8.31
N TYR A 121 -0.47 9.17 -7.35
CA TYR A 121 -0.31 8.93 -5.92
C TYR A 121 -1.67 8.62 -5.33
N THR A 122 -1.77 7.55 -4.55
CA THR A 122 -3.02 7.16 -3.91
C THR A 122 -2.90 7.07 -2.40
N LEU A 123 -4.01 7.31 -1.72
CA LEU A 123 -4.16 7.13 -0.29
C LEU A 123 -5.53 6.53 -0.04
N SER A 124 -5.56 5.35 0.57
CA SER A 124 -6.80 4.74 1.06
C SER A 124 -6.86 4.78 2.57
N PHE A 125 -8.03 5.13 3.09
CA PHE A 125 -8.32 5.07 4.51
C PHE A 125 -9.75 4.58 4.75
N THR A 126 -9.96 4.00 5.92
CA THR A 126 -11.28 3.66 6.44
C THR A 126 -11.67 4.71 7.47
N ASP A 127 -12.80 5.35 7.23
CA ASP A 127 -13.47 6.21 8.20
C ASP A 127 -14.44 5.36 9.04
N LEU A 128 -14.20 5.32 10.35
CA LEU A 128 -14.99 4.55 11.30
C LEU A 128 -16.12 5.38 11.92
N THR A 129 -15.88 6.67 12.20
CA THR A 129 -16.78 7.51 13.01
C THR A 129 -16.79 9.01 12.66
N TYR A 130 -15.94 9.48 11.75
CA TYR A 130 -15.78 10.90 11.47
C TYR A 130 -16.86 11.45 10.52
N LYS A 131 -17.15 12.74 10.63
CA LYS A 131 -17.92 13.48 9.61
C LYS A 131 -17.46 14.92 9.58
N GLY A 132 -17.11 15.43 8.40
CA GLY A 132 -16.60 16.78 8.27
C GLY A 132 -15.62 16.94 7.12
N LYS A 133 -14.80 18.00 7.19
CA LYS A 133 -13.69 18.21 6.25
C LYS A 133 -12.47 17.43 6.72
N CYS A 134 -11.78 16.80 5.79
CA CYS A 134 -10.47 16.21 6.02
C CYS A 134 -9.46 16.75 5.00
N THR A 135 -8.20 16.82 5.39
CA THR A 135 -7.08 17.10 4.49
C THR A 135 -6.27 15.82 4.30
N LEU A 136 -6.12 15.39 3.05
CA LEU A 136 -5.14 14.40 2.63
C LEU A 136 -3.86 15.12 2.25
N ALA A 137 -2.72 14.69 2.76
CA ALA A 137 -1.42 15.25 2.41
C ALA A 137 -0.44 14.14 2.02
N TRP A 138 0.39 14.43 1.03
CA TRP A 138 1.51 13.59 0.63
C TRP A 138 2.81 14.37 0.71
N ALA A 139 3.87 13.71 1.17
CA ALA A 139 5.23 14.23 1.16
C ALA A 139 6.18 13.17 0.60
N ILE A 140 7.10 13.57 -0.26
CA ILE A 140 8.13 12.71 -0.84
C ILE A 140 9.49 13.20 -0.33
N MET A 141 10.19 12.34 0.41
CA MET A 141 11.43 12.70 1.11
C MET A 141 12.58 11.78 0.70
N ALA A 142 13.74 12.35 0.37
CA ALA A 142 15.00 11.63 0.22
C ALA A 142 15.86 11.91 1.46
N GLY A 143 15.79 11.02 2.45
CA GLY A 143 16.30 11.30 3.80
C GLY A 143 15.59 12.53 4.38
N LYS A 144 16.35 13.58 4.73
CA LYS A 144 15.81 14.87 5.21
C LYS A 144 15.42 15.84 4.10
N LYS A 145 15.74 15.57 2.83
CA LYS A 145 15.45 16.49 1.71
C LYS A 145 14.02 16.27 1.20
N LYS A 146 13.21 17.33 1.20
CA LYS A 146 11.92 17.33 0.50
C LYS A 146 12.13 17.29 -1.01
N ILE A 147 11.57 16.29 -1.66
CA ILE A 147 11.50 16.14 -3.12
C ILE A 147 10.19 16.73 -3.64
N ASP A 148 9.08 16.45 -2.96
CA ASP A 148 7.76 16.97 -3.32
C ASP A 148 6.82 17.00 -2.09
N SER A 149 5.76 17.79 -2.14
CA SER A 149 4.68 17.83 -1.16
C SER A 149 3.42 18.44 -1.75
N PHE A 150 2.25 17.86 -1.50
CA PHE A 150 0.95 18.39 -1.93
C PHE A 150 -0.17 17.90 -1.02
N SER A 151 -1.28 18.64 -0.97
CA SER A 151 -2.48 18.26 -0.19
C SER A 151 -3.78 18.48 -0.96
N VAL A 152 -4.84 17.81 -0.53
CA VAL A 152 -6.20 17.93 -1.06
C VAL A 152 -7.18 17.94 0.10
N SER A 153 -8.20 18.81 0.06
CA SER A 153 -9.32 18.77 1.01
C SER A 153 -10.48 17.97 0.44
N LEU A 154 -11.02 17.05 1.24
CA LEU A 154 -12.26 16.32 0.97
C LEU A 154 -13.29 16.56 2.07
N LYS A 155 -14.55 16.20 1.82
CA LYS A 155 -15.64 16.33 2.81
C LYS A 155 -16.42 15.03 2.94
N LEU A 156 -16.18 14.30 4.03
CA LEU A 156 -16.91 13.09 4.36
C LEU A 156 -18.35 13.44 4.73
N ALA A 157 -19.30 13.01 3.90
CA ALA A 157 -20.73 13.30 4.05
C ALA A 157 -21.39 12.46 5.16
N SER A 158 -20.85 11.28 5.44
CA SER A 158 -21.31 10.32 6.44
C SER A 158 -20.14 9.51 6.98
N ALA A 159 -20.16 9.22 8.28
CA ALA A 159 -19.26 8.27 8.91
C ALA A 159 -19.49 6.83 8.42
N GLY A 160 -18.46 5.98 8.54
CA GLY A 160 -18.56 4.54 8.30
C GLY A 160 -18.40 4.17 6.84
N GLY A 161 -17.16 4.20 6.33
CA GLY A 161 -16.89 3.89 4.93
C GLY A 161 -15.42 3.73 4.58
N PHE A 162 -15.18 3.13 3.42
CA PHE A 162 -13.91 3.11 2.72
C PHE A 162 -13.79 4.36 1.84
N VAL A 163 -12.62 4.98 1.86
CA VAL A 163 -12.25 6.06 0.95
C VAL A 163 -10.94 5.70 0.26
N LEU A 164 -10.89 5.95 -1.05
CA LEU A 164 -9.66 5.93 -1.85
C LEU A 164 -9.59 7.23 -2.64
N TYR A 165 -8.49 7.96 -2.47
CA TYR A 165 -8.18 9.13 -3.26
C TYR A 165 -6.97 8.86 -4.15
N GLY A 166 -7.07 9.17 -5.45
CA GLY A 166 -5.98 9.09 -6.41
C GLY A 166 -5.72 10.43 -7.09
N LEU A 167 -4.47 10.91 -7.10
CA LEU A 167 -4.08 12.16 -7.74
C LEU A 167 -2.94 11.95 -8.74
N ASN A 168 -3.13 12.41 -9.97
CA ASN A 168 -2.08 12.44 -10.98
C ASN A 168 -1.16 13.66 -10.79
N ARG A 169 0.14 13.44 -10.85
CA ARG A 169 1.22 14.41 -10.68
C ARG A 169 2.29 14.16 -11.76
N THR A 170 2.95 15.22 -12.22
CA THR A 170 4.20 15.07 -12.97
C THR A 170 5.25 14.47 -12.05
N ARG A 171 6.02 13.48 -12.52
CA ARG A 171 7.15 12.94 -11.75
C ARG A 171 8.13 14.06 -11.36
N PRO A 172 8.56 14.16 -10.09
CA PRO A 172 9.63 15.06 -9.68
C PRO A 172 10.96 14.81 -10.41
N LYS A 173 11.73 15.89 -10.65
CA LYS A 173 13.10 15.81 -11.21
C LYS A 173 14.09 15.33 -10.15
N PHE A 174 14.03 14.04 -9.83
CA PHE A 174 14.87 13.35 -8.85
C PHE A 174 15.05 11.89 -9.26
N SER A 175 16.19 11.29 -8.93
CA SER A 175 16.51 9.88 -9.13
C SER A 175 17.19 9.33 -7.85
N GLY A 176 16.96 8.06 -7.55
CA GLY A 176 17.38 7.37 -6.34
C GLY A 176 16.24 7.08 -5.35
N ARG A 177 16.64 6.57 -4.17
CA ARG A 177 15.77 6.20 -3.05
C ARG A 177 15.06 7.41 -2.42
N ALA A 178 13.77 7.25 -2.14
CA ALA A 178 12.97 8.16 -1.35
C ALA A 178 11.86 7.41 -0.60
N THR A 179 11.08 8.15 0.18
CA THR A 179 9.90 7.67 0.92
C THR A 179 8.72 8.56 0.58
N VAL A 180 7.58 7.98 0.20
CA VAL A 180 6.29 8.67 0.16
C VAL A 180 5.62 8.49 1.51
N THR A 181 5.16 9.59 2.10
CA THR A 181 4.30 9.57 3.29
C THR A 181 2.95 10.12 2.92
N GLY A 182 1.89 9.37 3.17
CA GLY A 182 0.51 9.86 3.13
C GLY A 182 -0.01 10.15 4.54
N LYS A 183 -0.77 11.22 4.71
CA LYS A 183 -1.38 11.62 5.99
C LYS A 183 -2.84 12.00 5.77
N VAL A 184 -3.70 11.57 6.69
CA VAL A 184 -5.11 12.01 6.76
C VAL A 184 -5.25 12.88 8.00
N THR A 185 -5.73 14.11 7.86
CA THR A 185 -6.09 14.98 8.99
C THR A 185 -7.59 15.21 8.99
N CYS A 186 -8.29 14.64 9.96
CA CYS A 186 -9.74 14.77 10.18
C CYS A 186 -9.99 15.22 11.63
N GLY A 187 -10.22 16.51 11.85
CA GLY A 187 -10.36 17.06 13.21
C GLY A 187 -9.09 16.87 14.05
N LYS A 188 -9.16 16.02 15.09
CA LYS A 188 -8.02 15.67 15.96
C LYS A 188 -7.25 14.43 15.48
N ASP A 189 -7.82 13.61 14.61
CA ASP A 189 -7.16 12.42 14.08
C ASP A 189 -6.24 12.81 12.93
N ARG A 190 -4.96 12.42 13.05
CA ARG A 190 -3.89 12.80 12.13
C ARG A 190 -2.99 11.62 11.69
N PRO A 191 -3.52 10.40 11.44
CA PRO A 191 -2.68 9.25 11.11
C PRO A 191 -1.84 9.52 9.85
N SER A 192 -0.64 8.92 9.84
CA SER A 192 0.26 8.92 8.68
C SER A 192 0.78 7.52 8.41
N LEU A 193 1.17 7.27 7.16
CA LEU A 193 1.79 6.02 6.73
C LEU A 193 2.91 6.30 5.73
N LYS A 194 4.07 5.67 5.94
CA LYS A 194 5.27 5.77 5.10
C LYS A 194 5.42 4.53 4.21
N VAL A 195 5.76 4.72 2.94
CA VAL A 195 6.10 3.65 1.99
C VAL A 195 7.33 4.04 1.13
N PRO A 196 8.23 3.10 0.77
CA PRO A 196 9.44 3.41 0.01
C PRO A 196 9.15 3.56 -1.49
N ILE A 197 9.94 4.40 -2.17
CA ILE A 197 9.85 4.65 -3.62
C ILE A 197 11.26 4.79 -4.21
N GLU A 198 11.48 4.28 -5.42
CA GLU A 198 12.75 4.41 -6.16
C GLU A 198 12.51 5.17 -7.46
N PHE A 199 13.22 6.28 -7.69
CA PHE A 199 13.12 7.04 -8.93
C PHE A 199 14.29 6.74 -9.89
N GLN A 200 14.03 6.58 -11.19
CA GLN A 200 15.09 6.43 -12.21
C GLN A 200 14.98 7.48 -13.32
#